data_AF-A0A9X0ZU86-F1
#
_entry.id   AF-A0A9X0ZU86-F1
#
_cell.length_a   1.000
_cell.length_b   1.000
_cell.length_c   1.000
_cell.angle_alpha   90.00
_cell.angle_beta   90.00
_cell.angle_gamma   90.00
#
_symmetry.space_group_name_H-M   'P 1'
#
loop_
_entity.id
_entity.type
_entity.pdbx_description
1 polymer ?
#
loop_
_entity_poly.entity_id
_entity_poly.type
_entity_poly.pdbx_seq_one_letter_code
_entity_poly.pdbx_strand_id
1 'polypeptide(L)'
;MAGVTAARYEPLLILCGGLSSRMGTPKALLPFDGVSLIHKLVKQTHPNRPVWLAAAGQIYPDTGRAYYLNDALPERQGPLAAILPALQQAHRQGEAGIYVLACDTLLHPEVVITLLTEGSHQPVWQQGITLLADADSGRPHPLMSHWPVALRHDLRTYLAQGKRKVTAWLDTQLCQTIGMPDAWQAVSNFNTPADFEHAVAAAKALPEVV
;
A
#
# COMPACT_ATOMS: atom_id res chain seq x y z
N MET A 1 -23.03 -7.73 30.04
CA MET A 1 -22.83 -8.33 28.70
C MET A 1 -21.80 -7.49 27.97
N ALA A 2 -20.54 -7.91 27.96
CA ALA A 2 -19.52 -7.25 27.16
C ALA A 2 -19.86 -7.52 25.69
N GLY A 3 -20.24 -6.48 24.96
CA GLY A 3 -20.49 -6.58 23.53
C GLY A 3 -19.23 -7.11 22.85
N VAL A 4 -19.38 -8.15 22.04
CA VAL A 4 -18.33 -8.57 21.10
C VAL A 4 -18.13 -7.37 20.16
N THR A 5 -17.11 -6.55 20.41
CA THR A 5 -16.64 -5.57 19.44
C THR A 5 -16.26 -6.37 18.20
N ALA A 6 -17.02 -6.19 17.12
CA ALA A 6 -16.64 -6.71 15.82
C ALA A 6 -15.19 -6.29 15.55
N ALA A 7 -14.36 -7.23 15.06
CA ALA A 7 -12.98 -6.94 14.71
C ALA A 7 -12.98 -5.75 13.73
N ARG A 8 -12.33 -4.66 14.13
CA ARG A 8 -12.25 -3.45 13.34
C ARG A 8 -11.06 -3.59 12.38
N TYR A 9 -11.34 -3.56 11.08
CA TYR A 9 -10.30 -3.65 10.04
C TYR A 9 -9.78 -2.26 9.73
N GLU A 10 -8.51 -2.01 10.01
CA GLU A 10 -7.89 -0.74 9.62
C GLU A 10 -7.90 -0.57 8.09
N PRO A 11 -8.05 0.67 7.58
CA PRO A 11 -8.14 0.95 6.16
C PRO A 11 -6.90 0.51 5.38
N LEU A 12 -7.10 0.10 4.13
CA LEU A 12 -6.05 -0.09 3.14
C LEU A 12 -6.08 1.06 2.13
N LEU A 13 -4.97 1.77 1.99
CA LEU A 13 -4.72 2.70 0.89
C LEU A 13 -3.97 1.99 -0.24
N ILE A 14 -4.55 1.93 -1.43
CA ILE A 14 -3.88 1.46 -2.64
C ILE A 14 -3.44 2.67 -3.49
N LEU A 15 -2.13 2.76 -3.73
CA LEU A 15 -1.51 3.80 -4.55
C LEU A 15 -1.51 3.39 -6.02
N CYS A 16 -2.28 4.10 -6.84
CA CYS A 16 -2.52 3.76 -8.24
C CYS A 16 -2.49 4.98 -9.20
N GLY A 17 -1.94 6.11 -8.77
CA GLY A 17 -1.87 7.37 -9.53
C GLY A 17 -0.55 7.64 -10.28
N GLY A 18 0.37 6.67 -10.35
CA GLY A 18 1.69 6.86 -10.98
C GLY A 18 1.63 7.10 -12.49
N LEU A 19 2.61 7.85 -13.03
CA LEU A 19 2.70 8.14 -14.47
C LEU A 19 2.83 6.88 -15.35
N SER A 20 3.43 5.82 -14.82
CA SER A 20 3.63 4.56 -15.53
C SER A 20 4.36 4.72 -16.89
N SER A 21 5.21 5.75 -17.04
CA SER A 21 5.84 6.11 -18.32
C SER A 21 6.66 4.98 -18.95
N ARG A 22 7.32 4.16 -18.12
CA ARG A 22 8.09 2.98 -18.57
C ARG A 22 7.21 1.79 -18.93
N MET A 23 6.02 1.71 -18.33
CA MET A 23 5.03 0.68 -18.61
C MET A 23 4.21 1.00 -19.86
N GLY A 24 4.05 2.28 -20.20
CA GLY A 24 3.25 2.77 -21.34
C GLY A 24 1.75 2.79 -21.07
N THR A 25 1.26 2.08 -20.05
CA THR A 25 -0.13 2.05 -19.60
C THR A 25 -0.20 2.21 -18.08
N PRO A 26 -1.28 2.77 -17.49
CA PRO A 26 -1.48 2.76 -16.05
C PRO A 26 -1.36 1.34 -15.49
N LYS A 27 -0.41 1.10 -14.56
CA LYS A 27 -0.20 -0.23 -13.98
C LYS A 27 -1.49 -0.84 -13.41
N ALA A 28 -2.35 -0.01 -12.82
CA ALA A 28 -3.67 -0.38 -12.31
C ALA A 28 -4.57 -1.10 -13.33
N LEU A 29 -4.40 -0.83 -14.63
CA LEU A 29 -5.17 -1.41 -15.73
C LEU A 29 -4.52 -2.64 -16.36
N LEU A 30 -3.34 -3.07 -15.91
CA LEU A 30 -2.69 -4.25 -16.45
C LEU A 30 -3.59 -5.49 -16.26
N PRO A 31 -3.73 -6.36 -17.28
CA PRO A 31 -4.61 -7.51 -17.21
C PRO A 31 -3.92 -8.68 -16.49
N PHE A 32 -4.59 -9.24 -15.49
CA PHE A 32 -4.16 -10.43 -14.78
C PHE A 32 -5.37 -11.29 -14.41
N ASP A 33 -5.34 -12.58 -14.74
CA ASP A 33 -6.48 -13.51 -14.64
C ASP A 33 -7.78 -12.99 -15.25
N GLY A 34 -7.67 -12.28 -16.39
CA GLY A 34 -8.82 -11.78 -17.14
C GLY A 34 -9.47 -10.51 -16.58
N VAL A 35 -8.92 -9.90 -15.52
CA VAL A 35 -9.38 -8.63 -14.95
C VAL A 35 -8.23 -7.64 -14.80
N SER A 36 -8.53 -6.36 -14.51
CA SER A 36 -7.49 -5.38 -14.20
C SER A 36 -6.85 -5.63 -12.83
N LEU A 37 -5.58 -5.27 -12.66
CA LEU A 37 -4.90 -5.38 -11.36
C LEU A 37 -5.66 -4.66 -10.24
N ILE A 38 -6.16 -3.45 -10.49
CA ILE A 38 -6.87 -2.70 -9.46
C ILE A 38 -8.21 -3.35 -9.08
N HIS A 39 -8.94 -3.93 -10.04
CA HIS A 39 -10.11 -4.76 -9.75
C HIS A 39 -9.69 -5.90 -8.82
N LYS A 40 -8.65 -6.66 -9.19
CA LYS A 40 -8.19 -7.83 -8.43
C LYS A 40 -7.82 -7.46 -6.99
N LEU A 41 -6.98 -6.44 -6.79
CA LEU A 41 -6.57 -5.97 -5.45
C LEU A 41 -7.76 -5.51 -4.59
N VAL A 42 -8.69 -4.74 -5.17
CA VAL A 42 -9.90 -4.32 -4.46
C VAL A 42 -10.78 -5.52 -4.13
N LYS A 43 -10.96 -6.47 -5.04
CA LYS A 43 -11.80 -7.66 -4.82
C LYS A 43 -11.22 -8.62 -3.77
N GLN A 44 -9.90 -8.78 -3.74
CA GLN A 44 -9.17 -9.65 -2.81
C GLN A 44 -9.11 -9.11 -1.38
N THR A 45 -9.14 -7.79 -1.21
CA THR A 45 -9.14 -7.20 0.13
C THR A 45 -10.40 -7.61 0.91
N HIS A 46 -10.30 -7.85 2.23
CA HIS A 46 -11.38 -8.35 3.05
C HIS A 46 -12.65 -7.48 2.92
N PRO A 47 -13.88 -8.07 2.86
CA PRO A 47 -15.11 -7.31 2.61
C PRO A 47 -15.38 -6.19 3.61
N ASN A 48 -15.00 -6.39 4.88
CA ASN A 48 -15.19 -5.41 5.95
C ASN A 48 -14.03 -4.41 6.09
N ARG A 49 -12.97 -4.53 5.27
CA ARG A 49 -11.86 -3.58 5.29
C ARG A 49 -12.18 -2.39 4.38
N PRO A 50 -12.16 -1.14 4.90
CA PRO A 50 -12.24 0.05 4.07
C PRO A 50 -11.08 0.07 3.08
N VAL A 51 -11.39 0.26 1.80
CA VAL A 51 -10.37 0.38 0.74
C VAL A 51 -10.41 1.78 0.16
N TRP A 52 -9.27 2.44 0.15
CA TRP A 52 -9.09 3.76 -0.43
C TRP A 52 -8.14 3.71 -1.62
N LEU A 53 -8.43 4.48 -2.66
CA LEU A 53 -7.60 4.56 -3.85
C LEU A 53 -7.04 5.97 -4.00
N ALA A 54 -5.72 6.09 -4.08
CA ALA A 54 -5.06 7.32 -4.53
C ALA A 54 -4.69 7.18 -6.01
N ALA A 55 -5.58 7.68 -6.87
CA ALA A 55 -5.54 7.45 -8.31
C ALA A 55 -5.17 8.71 -9.13
N ALA A 56 -4.74 9.78 -8.46
CA ALA A 56 -4.36 11.05 -9.12
C ALA A 56 -5.40 11.57 -10.13
N GLY A 57 -6.67 11.56 -9.71
CA GLY A 57 -7.82 12.02 -10.50
C GLY A 57 -8.37 11.00 -11.50
N GLN A 58 -7.79 9.80 -11.62
CA GLN A 58 -8.33 8.74 -12.46
C GLN A 58 -9.41 7.93 -11.72
N ILE A 59 -10.42 7.47 -12.44
CA ILE A 59 -11.41 6.50 -11.96
C ILE A 59 -11.21 5.22 -12.75
N TYR A 60 -11.13 4.10 -12.04
CA TYR A 60 -10.87 2.79 -12.62
C TYR A 60 -12.14 1.93 -12.59
N PRO A 61 -12.38 1.10 -13.62
CA PRO A 61 -13.55 0.23 -13.67
C PRO A 61 -13.52 -0.81 -12.54
N ASP A 62 -14.70 -1.29 -12.16
CA ASP A 62 -14.91 -2.37 -11.19
C ASP A 62 -14.31 -2.15 -9.78
N THR A 63 -14.18 -0.89 -9.37
CA THR A 63 -13.68 -0.50 -8.04
C THR A 63 -14.78 -0.03 -7.10
N GLY A 64 -16.05 -0.36 -7.37
CA GLY A 64 -17.23 0.29 -6.76
C GLY A 64 -17.36 0.26 -5.24
N ARG A 65 -16.61 -0.59 -4.53
CA ARG A 65 -16.55 -0.60 -3.06
C ARG A 65 -15.46 0.30 -2.47
N ALA A 66 -14.55 0.79 -3.30
CA ALA A 66 -13.41 1.59 -2.87
C ALA A 66 -13.74 3.08 -2.91
N TYR A 67 -13.17 3.84 -1.99
CA TYR A 67 -13.34 5.29 -1.91
C TYR A 67 -12.10 6.01 -2.45
N TYR A 68 -12.30 6.94 -3.38
CA TYR A 68 -11.19 7.67 -3.99
C TYR A 68 -10.76 8.84 -3.12
N LEU A 69 -9.46 8.91 -2.81
CA LEU A 69 -8.85 10.03 -2.12
C LEU A 69 -8.04 10.89 -3.10
N ASN A 70 -8.21 12.20 -2.96
CA ASN A 70 -7.37 13.17 -3.65
C ASN A 70 -6.03 13.30 -2.92
N ASP A 71 -4.95 13.43 -3.68
CA ASP A 71 -3.63 13.75 -3.14
C ASP A 71 -3.66 15.12 -2.45
N ALA A 72 -2.86 15.28 -1.39
CA ALA A 72 -2.71 16.55 -0.68
C ALA A 72 -1.99 17.63 -1.49
N LEU A 73 -1.27 17.24 -2.54
CA LEU A 73 -0.53 18.14 -3.42
C LEU A 73 -0.95 17.89 -4.88
N PRO A 74 -0.99 18.94 -5.71
CA PRO A 74 -1.34 18.79 -7.13
C PRO A 74 -0.21 18.07 -7.90
N GLU A 75 -0.51 17.67 -9.13
CA GLU A 75 0.48 17.21 -10.12
C GLU A 75 1.29 15.96 -9.71
N ARG A 76 0.71 15.02 -8.96
CA ARG A 76 1.31 13.70 -8.69
C ARG A 76 2.69 13.79 -8.06
N GLN A 77 2.84 14.63 -7.02
CA GLN A 77 4.11 14.88 -6.32
C GLN A 77 4.58 13.72 -5.41
N GLY A 78 4.35 12.48 -5.83
CA GLY A 78 4.84 11.28 -5.18
C GLY A 78 3.94 10.69 -4.08
N PRO A 79 4.28 9.49 -3.60
CA PRO A 79 3.43 8.71 -2.69
C PRO A 79 3.06 9.42 -1.39
N LEU A 80 3.96 10.23 -0.82
CA LEU A 80 3.71 10.93 0.43
C LEU A 80 2.52 11.90 0.33
N ALA A 81 2.32 12.53 -0.85
CA ALA A 81 1.17 13.39 -1.09
C ALA A 81 -0.16 12.62 -1.06
N ALA A 82 -0.15 11.35 -1.44
CA ALA A 82 -1.30 10.45 -1.40
C ALA A 82 -1.54 9.82 -0.02
N ILE A 83 -0.47 9.58 0.75
CA ILE A 83 -0.56 8.97 2.10
C ILE A 83 -1.10 9.96 3.14
N LEU A 84 -0.70 11.24 3.08
CA LEU A 84 -1.17 12.26 4.03
C LEU A 84 -2.71 12.34 4.17
N PRO A 85 -3.50 12.48 3.09
CA PRO A 85 -4.96 12.57 3.20
C PRO A 85 -5.58 11.28 3.74
N ALA A 86 -4.99 10.11 3.48
CA ALA A 86 -5.42 8.85 4.06
C ALA A 86 -5.20 8.81 5.58
N LEU A 87 -4.02 9.22 6.08
CA LEU A 87 -3.77 9.33 7.52
C LEU A 87 -4.75 10.30 8.20
N GLN A 88 -5.09 11.41 7.53
CA GLN A 88 -6.08 12.37 8.04
C GLN A 88 -7.50 11.79 8.05
N GLN A 89 -7.89 11.04 7.01
CA GLN A 89 -9.18 10.35 6.93
C GLN A 89 -9.30 9.30 8.04
N ALA A 90 -8.28 8.46 8.21
CA ALA A 90 -8.21 7.43 9.25
C ALA A 90 -8.33 8.05 10.65
N HIS A 91 -7.60 9.14 10.90
CA HIS A 91 -7.71 9.87 12.15
C HIS A 91 -9.13 10.39 12.40
N ARG A 92 -9.79 11.00 11.40
CA ARG A 92 -11.19 11.46 11.52
C ARG A 92 -12.16 10.33 11.81
N GLN A 93 -11.88 9.13 11.31
CA GLN A 93 -12.69 7.93 11.55
C GLN A 93 -12.35 7.25 12.89
N GLY A 94 -11.32 7.70 13.62
CA GLY A 94 -10.90 7.09 14.88
C GLY A 94 -10.17 5.76 14.70
N GLU A 95 -9.48 5.58 13.56
CA GLU A 95 -8.57 4.46 13.32
C GLU A 95 -7.18 4.75 13.91
N ALA A 96 -6.43 3.71 14.27
CA ALA A 96 -5.08 3.83 14.82
C ALA A 96 -4.00 3.97 13.73
N GLY A 97 -4.19 3.32 12.58
CA GLY A 97 -3.30 3.41 11.44
C GLY A 97 -3.99 3.09 10.12
N ILE A 98 -3.15 2.97 9.08
CA ILE A 98 -3.54 2.52 7.73
C ILE A 98 -2.49 1.56 7.19
N TYR A 99 -2.93 0.64 6.36
CA TYR A 99 -2.05 -0.10 5.46
C TYR A 99 -1.87 0.68 4.16
N VAL A 100 -0.68 0.59 3.56
CA VAL A 100 -0.33 1.19 2.28
C VAL A 100 0.19 0.10 1.36
N LEU A 101 -0.40 0.02 0.16
CA LEU A 101 -0.01 -0.91 -0.90
C LEU A 101 0.12 -0.18 -2.23
N ALA A 102 1.24 -0.32 -2.94
CA ALA A 102 1.33 0.10 -4.33
C ALA A 102 0.60 -0.90 -5.25
N CYS A 103 -0.04 -0.42 -6.32
CA CYS A 103 -0.76 -1.29 -7.26
C CYS A 103 0.14 -2.14 -8.18
N ASP A 104 1.45 -2.08 -8.02
CA ASP A 104 2.43 -2.78 -8.87
C ASP A 104 2.94 -4.08 -8.26
N THR A 105 2.02 -4.80 -7.62
CA THR A 105 2.21 -6.12 -7.02
C THR A 105 1.09 -7.05 -7.48
N LEU A 106 1.39 -8.35 -7.55
CA LEU A 106 0.37 -9.39 -7.70
C LEU A 106 -0.03 -10.00 -6.35
N LEU A 107 0.64 -9.64 -5.26
CA LEU A 107 0.34 -10.18 -3.93
C LEU A 107 -1.07 -9.81 -3.47
N HIS A 108 -1.76 -10.80 -2.90
CA HIS A 108 -3.04 -10.63 -2.26
C HIS A 108 -2.92 -9.65 -1.08
N PRO A 109 -3.72 -8.57 -1.03
CA PRO A 109 -3.55 -7.54 0.00
C PRO A 109 -3.65 -8.06 1.44
N GLU A 110 -4.57 -8.99 1.73
CA GLU A 110 -4.68 -9.57 3.08
C GLU A 110 -3.46 -10.41 3.48
N VAL A 111 -2.74 -11.01 2.54
CA VAL A 111 -1.50 -11.75 2.84
C VAL A 111 -0.40 -10.78 3.28
N VAL A 112 -0.27 -9.65 2.56
CA VAL A 112 0.65 -8.57 2.95
C VAL A 112 0.26 -7.98 4.31
N ILE A 113 -1.03 -7.75 4.53
CA ILE A 113 -1.53 -7.18 5.79
C ILE A 113 -1.31 -8.15 6.97
N THR A 114 -1.54 -9.45 6.79
CA THR A 114 -1.26 -10.45 7.83
C THR A 114 0.21 -10.40 8.23
N LEU A 115 1.13 -10.44 7.25
CA LEU A 115 2.57 -10.39 7.54
C LEU A 115 2.96 -9.09 8.25
N LEU A 116 2.41 -7.95 7.83
CA LEU A 116 2.62 -6.67 8.53
C LEU A 116 2.09 -6.73 9.97
N THR A 117 0.91 -7.28 10.18
CA THR A 117 0.26 -7.41 11.50
C THR A 117 1.03 -8.34 12.44
N GLU A 118 1.73 -9.36 11.93
CA GLU A 118 2.61 -10.21 12.75
C GLU A 118 3.74 -9.40 13.41
N GLY A 119 4.16 -8.28 12.82
CA GLY A 119 5.08 -7.32 13.42
C GLY A 119 4.49 -6.48 14.57
N SER A 120 3.21 -6.66 14.91
CA SER A 120 2.52 -5.90 15.97
C SER A 120 2.99 -6.18 17.39
N HIS A 121 3.77 -7.25 17.58
CA HIS A 121 4.35 -7.58 18.87
C HIS A 121 5.46 -6.61 19.32
N GLN A 122 5.98 -5.78 18.40
CA GLN A 122 7.03 -4.81 18.71
C GLN A 122 6.44 -3.44 19.09
N PRO A 123 7.00 -2.73 20.09
CA PRO A 123 6.54 -1.39 20.49
C PRO A 123 6.48 -0.38 19.32
N VAL A 124 7.37 -0.55 18.34
CA VAL A 124 7.43 0.26 17.11
C VAL A 124 6.10 0.22 16.35
N TRP A 125 5.36 -0.89 16.35
CA TRP A 125 4.09 -0.99 15.63
C TRP A 125 3.07 0.08 16.02
N GLN A 126 3.02 0.45 17.31
CA GLN A 126 2.03 1.42 17.79
C GLN A 126 2.39 2.88 17.49
N GLN A 127 3.68 3.17 17.29
CA GLN A 127 4.19 4.55 17.25
C GLN A 127 5.00 4.88 15.99
N GLY A 128 5.40 3.86 15.23
CA GLY A 128 6.28 3.96 14.07
C GLY A 128 5.76 3.16 12.88
N ILE A 129 6.51 3.22 11.78
CA ILE A 129 6.16 2.60 10.52
C ILE A 129 6.68 1.16 10.50
N THR A 130 5.83 0.23 10.06
CA THR A 130 6.24 -1.15 9.81
C THR A 130 6.20 -1.41 8.31
N LEU A 131 7.28 -1.88 7.71
CA LEU A 131 7.37 -2.10 6.26
C LEU A 131 7.95 -3.46 5.94
N LEU A 132 7.54 -4.03 4.81
CA LEU A 132 8.17 -5.25 4.30
C LEU A 132 9.55 -4.93 3.72
N ALA A 133 10.47 -5.88 3.82
CA ALA A 133 11.79 -5.83 3.18
C ALA A 133 12.13 -7.19 2.57
N ASP A 134 12.96 -7.18 1.53
CA ASP A 134 13.55 -8.41 1.00
C ASP A 134 14.37 -9.09 2.13
N ALA A 135 14.08 -10.35 2.45
CA ALA A 135 14.67 -11.02 3.62
C ALA A 135 16.20 -11.21 3.51
N ASP A 136 16.70 -11.40 2.29
CA ASP A 136 18.11 -11.62 1.97
C ASP A 136 18.92 -10.31 1.91
N SER A 137 18.40 -9.31 1.20
CA SER A 137 19.12 -8.06 0.91
C SER A 137 18.80 -6.93 1.89
N GLY A 138 17.72 -7.06 2.67
CA GLY A 138 17.22 -6.00 3.54
C GLY A 138 16.65 -4.80 2.78
N ARG A 139 16.45 -4.90 1.46
CA ARG A 139 15.91 -3.82 0.66
C ARG A 139 14.47 -3.52 1.11
N PRO A 140 14.17 -2.28 1.53
CA PRO A 140 12.84 -1.95 2.02
C PRO A 140 11.84 -1.78 0.88
N HIS A 141 10.58 -2.12 1.17
CA HIS A 141 9.39 -1.84 0.36
C HIS A 141 8.47 -0.85 1.09
N PRO A 142 8.78 0.47 1.04
CA PRO A 142 8.02 1.49 1.76
C PRO A 142 6.53 1.54 1.44
N LEU A 143 6.12 1.05 0.26
CA LEU A 143 4.73 1.03 -0.19
C LEU A 143 4.08 -0.35 0.00
N MET A 144 4.64 -1.18 0.89
CA MET A 144 4.05 -2.38 1.47
C MET A 144 4.22 -2.28 2.98
N SER A 145 3.36 -1.48 3.62
CA SER A 145 3.64 -0.97 4.96
C SER A 145 2.38 -0.62 5.75
N HIS A 146 2.55 -0.47 7.06
CA HIS A 146 1.58 0.08 8.00
C HIS A 146 2.10 1.40 8.60
N TRP A 147 1.21 2.38 8.72
CA TRP A 147 1.50 3.73 9.19
C TRP A 147 0.51 4.17 10.26
N PRO A 148 0.96 4.57 11.47
CA PRO A 148 0.08 5.10 12.50
C PRO A 148 -0.39 6.52 12.16
N VAL A 149 -1.65 6.84 12.50
CA VAL A 149 -2.26 8.16 12.22
C VAL A 149 -1.57 9.32 12.96
N ALA A 150 -0.76 9.02 13.98
CA ALA A 150 0.06 9.98 14.70
C ALA A 150 1.01 10.75 13.76
N LEU A 151 1.52 10.10 12.71
CA LEU A 151 2.50 10.67 11.77
C LEU A 151 1.95 11.75 10.83
N ARG A 152 0.62 11.95 10.81
CA ARG A 152 -0.04 12.90 9.90
C ARG A 152 0.50 14.33 10.01
N HIS A 153 0.87 14.77 11.21
CA HIS A 153 1.35 16.13 11.44
C HIS A 153 2.77 16.32 10.93
N ASP A 154 3.66 15.38 11.25
CA ASP A 154 5.05 15.45 10.84
C ASP A 154 5.16 15.28 9.32
N LEU A 155 4.37 14.37 8.73
CA LEU A 155 4.31 14.20 7.27
C LEU A 155 3.82 15.47 6.57
N ARG A 156 2.81 16.16 7.13
CA ARG A 156 2.35 17.45 6.61
C ARG A 156 3.48 18.50 6.65
N THR A 157 4.21 18.57 7.75
CA THR A 157 5.36 19.50 7.89
C THR A 157 6.45 19.18 6.86
N TYR A 158 6.77 17.90 6.65
CA TYR A 158 7.75 17.47 5.66
C TYR A 158 7.37 17.88 4.23
N LEU A 159 6.10 17.68 3.86
CA LEU A 159 5.58 18.09 2.57
C LEU A 159 5.57 19.63 2.41
N ALA A 160 5.25 20.37 3.47
CA ALA A 160 5.29 21.84 3.46
C ALA A 160 6.71 22.40 3.23
N GLN A 161 7.75 21.64 3.61
CA GLN A 161 9.15 21.98 3.34
C GLN A 161 9.60 21.68 1.89
N GLY A 162 8.68 21.31 1.00
CA GLY A 162 9.00 20.97 -0.39
C GLY A 162 9.62 19.58 -0.59
N LYS A 163 9.75 18.78 0.47
CA LYS A 163 10.34 17.44 0.40
C LYS A 163 9.32 16.40 -0.06
N ARG A 164 9.76 15.40 -0.85
CA ARG A 164 8.88 14.40 -1.50
C ARG A 164 9.35 12.95 -1.42
N LYS A 165 10.61 12.71 -1.06
CA LYS A 165 11.22 11.37 -1.11
C LYS A 165 10.73 10.52 0.06
N VAL A 166 10.13 9.36 -0.25
CA VAL A 166 9.62 8.42 0.77
C VAL A 166 10.76 7.90 1.65
N THR A 167 11.87 7.45 1.06
CA THR A 167 13.01 6.91 1.82
C THR A 167 13.60 7.94 2.77
N ALA A 168 13.87 9.16 2.28
CA ALA A 168 14.36 10.25 3.12
C ALA A 168 13.34 10.72 4.18
N TRP A 169 12.05 10.39 4.04
CA TRP A 169 11.08 10.58 5.10
C TRP A 169 11.22 9.48 6.15
N LEU A 170 11.24 8.21 5.73
CA LEU A 170 11.40 7.06 6.62
C LEU A 170 12.64 7.15 7.51
N ASP A 171 13.76 7.68 6.98
CA ASP A 171 14.99 7.90 7.75
C ASP A 171 14.81 8.83 8.98
N THR A 172 13.72 9.60 9.01
CA THR A 172 13.38 10.51 10.12
C THR A 172 12.37 9.93 11.10
N GLN A 173 11.84 8.74 10.81
CA GLN A 173 10.75 8.12 11.56
C GLN A 173 11.25 6.87 12.29
N LEU A 174 10.60 6.54 13.40
CA LEU A 174 10.76 5.22 14.00
C LEU A 174 10.21 4.19 13.01
N CYS A 175 11.06 3.28 12.54
CA CYS A 175 10.70 2.26 11.57
C CYS A 175 11.16 0.87 12.03
N GLN A 176 10.39 -0.16 11.65
CA GLN A 176 10.82 -1.55 11.69
C GLN A 176 10.56 -2.23 10.35
N THR A 177 11.32 -3.27 10.06
CA THR A 177 11.21 -4.06 8.84
C THR A 177 10.83 -5.50 9.15
N ILE A 178 9.93 -6.08 8.35
CA ILE A 178 9.61 -7.51 8.39
C ILE A 178 10.12 -8.14 7.10
N GLY A 179 10.91 -9.20 7.22
CA GLY A 179 11.40 -9.97 6.08
C GLY A 179 10.25 -10.63 5.34
N MET A 180 10.10 -10.31 4.07
CA MET A 180 9.15 -10.95 3.17
C MET A 180 9.72 -12.27 2.64
N PRO A 181 8.90 -13.32 2.45
CA PRO A 181 9.37 -14.54 1.80
C PRO A 181 10.02 -14.27 0.45
N ASP A 182 11.18 -14.88 0.18
CA ASP A 182 11.97 -14.63 -1.03
C ASP A 182 11.18 -14.86 -2.33
N ALA A 183 10.28 -15.85 -2.32
CA ALA A 183 9.46 -16.14 -3.48
C ALA A 183 8.53 -14.97 -3.88
N TRP A 184 8.13 -14.12 -2.92
CA TRP A 184 7.25 -12.98 -3.21
C TRP A 184 7.97 -11.86 -3.97
N GLN A 185 9.31 -11.80 -3.94
CA GLN A 185 10.07 -10.73 -4.60
C GLN A 185 9.77 -10.63 -6.09
N ALA A 186 9.56 -11.78 -6.76
CA ALA A 186 9.26 -11.83 -8.18
C ALA A 186 7.88 -11.25 -8.55
N VAL A 187 6.98 -11.08 -7.58
CA VAL A 187 5.61 -10.61 -7.78
C VAL A 187 5.29 -9.31 -7.03
N SER A 188 6.25 -8.74 -6.30
CA SER A 188 6.04 -7.60 -5.41
C SER A 188 6.37 -6.22 -6.02
N ASN A 189 7.03 -6.15 -7.17
CA ASN A 189 7.25 -4.89 -7.88
C ASN A 189 7.57 -5.09 -9.37
N PHE A 190 6.82 -4.42 -10.26
CA PHE A 190 7.14 -4.38 -11.70
C PHE A 190 7.00 -2.97 -12.26
N ASN A 191 7.94 -2.54 -13.12
CA ASN A 191 7.99 -1.18 -13.68
C ASN A 191 7.94 -1.13 -15.21
N THR A 192 8.29 -2.22 -15.87
CA THR A 192 8.27 -2.38 -17.33
C THR A 192 7.32 -3.52 -17.73
N PRO A 193 6.90 -3.59 -19.01
CA PRO A 193 6.10 -4.72 -19.50
C PRO A 193 6.80 -6.07 -19.29
N ALA A 194 8.12 -6.13 -19.51
CA ALA A 194 8.90 -7.33 -19.28
C ALA A 194 8.92 -7.73 -17.79
N ASP A 195 9.00 -6.78 -16.86
CA ASP A 195 8.90 -7.07 -15.42
C ASP A 195 7.52 -7.68 -15.09
N PHE A 196 6.45 -7.14 -15.68
CA PHE A 196 5.09 -7.63 -15.46
C PHE A 196 4.90 -9.04 -16.03
N GLU A 197 5.40 -9.33 -17.22
CA GLU A 197 5.38 -10.68 -17.80
C GLU A 197 6.12 -11.70 -16.93
N HIS A 198 7.29 -11.34 -16.40
CA HIS A 198 8.01 -12.18 -15.44
C HIS A 198 7.22 -12.40 -14.16
N ALA A 199 6.59 -11.35 -13.61
CA ALA A 199 5.74 -11.46 -12.43
C ALA A 199 4.55 -12.41 -12.66
N VAL A 200 3.87 -12.29 -13.80
CA VAL A 200 2.75 -13.18 -14.17
C VAL A 200 3.20 -14.62 -14.34
N ALA A 201 4.40 -14.86 -14.88
CA ALA A 201 4.96 -16.19 -14.97
C ALA A 201 5.29 -16.78 -13.58
N ALA A 202 5.91 -15.98 -12.70
CA ALA A 202 6.26 -16.36 -11.35
C ALA A 202 5.03 -16.64 -10.46
N ALA A 203 3.94 -15.87 -10.66
CA ALA A 203 2.69 -16.04 -9.93
C ALA A 203 2.09 -17.45 -10.01
N LYS A 204 2.35 -18.19 -11.10
CA LYS A 204 1.86 -19.57 -11.27
C LYS A 204 2.41 -20.53 -10.21
N ALA A 205 3.58 -20.23 -9.65
CA ALA A 205 4.20 -21.01 -8.59
C ALA A 205 3.74 -20.58 -7.18
N LEU A 206 2.90 -19.53 -7.08
CA LEU A 206 2.49 -18.89 -5.83
C LEU A 206 0.96 -18.68 -5.74
N PRO A 207 0.13 -19.70 -6.07
CA PRO A 207 -1.33 -19.55 -6.15
C PRO A 207 -1.98 -19.17 -4.81
N GLU A 208 -1.32 -19.39 -3.68
CA GLU A 208 -1.83 -19.11 -2.34
C GLU A 208 -1.66 -17.65 -1.89
N VAL A 209 -0.79 -16.89 -2.55
CA VAL A 209 -0.49 -15.49 -2.19
C VAL A 209 -0.79 -14.49 -3.30
N VAL A 210 -1.30 -14.95 -4.46
CA VAL A 210 -1.56 -14.13 -5.66
C VAL A 210 -3.05 -14.09 -6.04
#